data_AF-A0A6M3MHY8-F1
#
_entry.id   AF-A0A6M3MHY8-F1
#
_cell.length_a   1.000
_cell.length_b   1.000
_cell.length_c   1.000
_cell.angle_alpha   90.00
_cell.angle_beta   90.00
_cell.angle_gamma   90.00
#
_symmetry.space_group_name_H-M   'P 1'
#
loop_
_entity.id
_entity.type
_entity.pdbx_description
1 polymer ?
#
loop_
_entity_poly.entity_id
_entity_poly.type
_entity_poly.pdbx_seq_one_letter_code
_entity_poly.pdbx_strand_id
1 'polypeptide(L)'
;MSKDVFNKGPVILEVLRLEGGEDPFICAINGRIALDPLCEIEEQLRDEEEFNHGEGLYLYEARYYSGQFGEYGMCEIAPGWELTLLEHNADWMTPVEGEQP
;
A
#
# COMPACT_ATOMS: atom_id res chain seq x y z
N MET A 1 11.98 14.08 24.77
CA MET A 1 12.19 12.76 24.15
C MET A 1 11.17 12.60 23.04
N SER A 2 11.54 12.91 21.79
CA SER A 2 10.70 12.57 20.65
C SER A 2 10.86 11.07 20.44
N LYS A 3 9.89 10.28 20.90
CA LYS A 3 9.86 8.87 20.54
C LYS A 3 9.51 8.86 19.05
N ASP A 4 10.41 8.31 18.24
CA ASP A 4 10.14 7.97 16.84
C ASP A 4 9.04 6.90 16.82
N VAL A 5 7.79 7.34 16.95
CA VAL A 5 6.62 6.48 17.07
C VAL A 5 6.20 5.93 15.71
N PHE A 6 6.54 6.64 14.64
CA PHE A 6 6.17 6.27 13.28
C PHE A 6 7.27 5.45 12.61
N ASN A 7 6.85 4.55 11.73
CA ASN A 7 7.73 3.70 10.96
C ASN A 7 8.59 4.57 10.04
N LYS A 8 9.91 4.38 10.09
CA LYS A 8 10.88 5.08 9.23
C LYS A 8 11.31 4.25 8.03
N GLY A 9 10.92 2.98 8.00
CA GLY A 9 11.21 2.03 6.93
C GLY A 9 10.00 1.80 6.02
N PRO A 10 10.09 0.83 5.11
CA PRO A 10 8.96 0.43 4.28
C PRO A 10 7.74 0.08 5.13
N VAL A 11 6.56 0.45 4.64
CA VAL A 11 5.29 0.13 5.25
C VAL A 11 4.67 -1.03 4.46
N ILE A 12 4.39 -2.13 5.15
CA ILE A 12 3.68 -3.25 4.53
C ILE A 12 2.19 -3.04 4.72
N LEU A 13 1.44 -3.16 3.62
CA LEU A 13 0.01 -2.94 3.55
C LEU A 13 -0.65 -4.21 3.03
N GLU A 14 -1.68 -4.64 3.72
CA GLU A 14 -2.60 -5.66 3.22
C GLU A 14 -3.84 -4.95 2.70
N VAL A 15 -4.19 -5.18 1.44
CA VAL A 15 -5.24 -4.47 0.72
C VAL A 15 -6.21 -5.47 0.13
N LEU A 16 -7.50 -5.32 0.41
CA LEU A 16 -8.56 -6.13 -0.18
C LEU A 16 -9.15 -5.41 -1.39
N ARG A 17 -9.20 -6.11 -2.52
CA ARG A 17 -9.93 -5.68 -3.72
C ARG A 17 -11.06 -6.66 -4.01
N LEU A 18 -12.28 -6.15 -4.12
CA LEU A 18 -13.46 -6.92 -4.49
C LEU A 18 -13.84 -6.68 -5.95
N GLU A 19 -14.47 -7.65 -6.61
CA GLU A 19 -15.10 -7.43 -7.92
C GLU A 19 -16.28 -6.45 -7.82
N GLY A 20 -16.56 -5.70 -8.89
CA GLY A 20 -17.74 -4.82 -8.98
C GLY A 20 -17.50 -3.33 -8.75
N GLY A 21 -16.24 -2.88 -8.71
CA GLY A 21 -15.90 -1.45 -8.74
C GLY A 21 -15.97 -0.74 -7.39
N GLU A 22 -15.96 -1.47 -6.28
CA GLU A 22 -15.73 -0.87 -4.96
C GLU A 22 -14.27 -0.42 -4.82
N ASP A 23 -14.04 0.67 -4.11
CA ASP A 23 -12.68 1.15 -3.83
C ASP A 23 -11.93 0.07 -3.01
N PRO A 24 -10.66 -0.21 -3.32
CA PRO A 24 -9.85 -1.13 -2.54
C PRO A 24 -9.66 -0.64 -1.11
N PHE A 25 -9.58 -1.58 -0.18
CA PHE A 25 -9.61 -1.30 1.25
C PHE A 25 -8.35 -1.82 1.96
N ILE A 26 -7.66 -0.95 2.69
CA ILE A 26 -6.50 -1.34 3.50
C ILE A 26 -7.00 -2.09 4.75
N CYS A 27 -6.73 -3.39 4.81
CA CYS A 27 -7.14 -4.28 5.90
C CYS A 27 -6.16 -4.23 7.08
N ALA A 28 -4.86 -4.14 6.79
CA ALA A 28 -3.82 -4.15 7.80
C ALA A 28 -2.59 -3.33 7.36
N ILE A 29 -1.86 -2.81 8.36
CA ILE A 29 -0.63 -2.05 8.17
C ILE A 29 0.41 -2.55 9.17
N ASN A 30 1.64 -2.75 8.71
CA ASN A 30 2.75 -3.03 9.60
C ASN A 30 3.25 -1.74 10.28
N GLY A 31 2.97 -1.63 11.57
CA GLY A 31 3.50 -0.58 12.44
C GLY A 31 2.61 0.65 12.51
N ARG A 32 3.22 1.84 12.55
CA ARG A 32 2.51 3.12 12.66
C ARG A 32 2.90 4.01 11.50
N ILE A 33 1.91 4.47 10.75
CA ILE A 33 2.04 5.48 9.72
C ILE A 33 1.26 6.73 10.14
N ALA A 34 1.71 7.91 9.71
CA ALA A 34 0.95 9.14 9.92
C ALA A 34 -0.26 9.16 8.97
N LEU A 35 -1.27 9.98 9.29
CA LEU A 35 -2.50 10.01 8.51
C LEU A 35 -2.29 10.55 7.09
N ASP A 36 -1.55 11.65 6.92
CA ASP A 36 -1.37 12.25 5.59
C ASP A 36 -0.69 11.28 4.60
N PRO A 37 0.42 10.59 4.96
CA PRO A 37 0.96 9.52 4.13
C PRO A 37 0.00 8.37 3.82
N LEU A 38 -0.85 8.00 4.78
CA LEU A 38 -1.84 6.94 4.56
C LEU A 38 -2.87 7.38 3.51
N CYS A 39 -3.33 8.62 3.58
CA CYS A 39 -4.26 9.17 2.59
C CYS A 39 -3.64 9.24 1.19
N GLU A 40 -2.37 9.64 1.07
CA GLU A 40 -1.64 9.64 -0.21
C GLU A 40 -1.55 8.23 -0.82
N ILE A 41 -1.30 7.23 0.01
CA ILE A 41 -1.27 5.82 -0.41
C ILE A 41 -2.67 5.34 -0.82
N GLU A 42 -3.71 5.67 -0.06
CA GLU A 42 -5.10 5.32 -0.39
C GLU A 42 -5.54 5.93 -1.73
N GLU A 43 -5.11 7.15 -2.03
CA GLU A 43 -5.38 7.81 -3.32
C GLU A 43 -4.69 7.06 -4.48
N GLN A 44 -3.44 6.63 -4.30
CA GLN A 44 -2.73 5.82 -5.32
C GLN A 44 -3.39 4.46 -5.51
N LEU A 45 -3.83 3.80 -4.44
CA LEU A 45 -4.55 2.53 -4.51
C LEU A 45 -5.90 2.65 -5.22
N ARG A 46 -6.44 3.84 -5.49
CA ARG A 46 -7.66 3.94 -6.32
C ARG A 46 -7.37 3.79 -7.81
N ASP A 47 -6.11 3.82 -8.22
CA ASP A 47 -5.74 3.57 -9.60
C ASP A 47 -5.94 2.09 -9.95
N GLU A 48 -6.71 1.82 -11.01
CA GLU A 48 -7.06 0.47 -11.44
C GLU A 48 -5.84 -0.33 -11.91
N GLU A 49 -4.75 0.35 -12.32
CA GLU A 49 -3.51 -0.30 -12.77
C GLU A 49 -2.85 -1.15 -11.68
N GLU A 50 -3.11 -0.87 -10.39
CA GLU A 50 -2.56 -1.64 -9.28
C GLU A 50 -3.17 -3.05 -9.17
N PHE A 51 -4.41 -3.27 -9.65
CA PHE A 51 -5.19 -4.51 -9.43
C PHE A 51 -5.37 -5.37 -10.67
N ASN A 52 -4.36 -5.39 -11.55
CA ASN A 52 -4.37 -6.18 -12.79
C ASN A 52 -4.53 -7.70 -12.59
N HIS A 53 -4.42 -8.21 -11.36
CA HIS A 53 -4.58 -9.62 -11.02
C HIS A 53 -6.01 -10.00 -10.62
N GLY A 54 -6.94 -9.03 -10.59
CA GLY A 54 -8.36 -9.25 -10.27
C GLY A 54 -8.70 -9.03 -8.79
N GLU A 55 -9.80 -9.62 -8.33
CA GLU A 55 -10.14 -9.57 -6.90
C GLU A 55 -9.17 -10.40 -6.05
N GLY A 56 -9.06 -10.06 -4.78
CA GLY A 56 -8.14 -10.74 -3.90
C GLY A 56 -7.62 -9.90 -2.76
N LEU A 57 -6.78 -10.54 -1.96
CA LEU A 57 -5.94 -9.88 -0.98
C LEU A 57 -4.57 -9.60 -1.61
N TYR A 58 -4.13 -8.36 -1.51
CA TYR A 58 -2.87 -7.88 -2.05
C TYR A 58 -1.95 -7.47 -0.90
N LEU A 59 -0.68 -7.82 -0.99
CA LEU A 59 0.34 -7.38 -0.07
C LEU A 59 1.27 -6.41 -0.80
N TYR A 60 1.28 -5.15 -0.36
CA TYR A 60 2.13 -4.11 -0.91
C TYR A 60 3.23 -3.71 0.05
N GLU A 61 4.38 -3.37 -0.51
CA GLU A 61 5.39 -2.56 0.15
C GLU A 61 5.26 -1.12 -0.33
N ALA A 62 4.94 -0.20 0.59
CA ALA A 62 4.94 1.23 0.34
C ALA A 62 6.24 1.87 0.83
N ARG A 63 6.92 2.59 -0.06
CA ARG A 63 8.16 3.33 0.27
C ARG A 63 8.04 4.78 -0.19
N TYR A 64 8.50 5.69 0.66
CA TYR A 64 8.57 7.10 0.28
C TYR A 64 9.83 7.34 -0.54
N TYR A 65 9.64 7.68 -1.81
CA TYR A 65 10.69 8.14 -2.69
C TYR A 65 10.86 9.65 -2.51
N SER A 66 12.08 10.08 -2.19
CA SER A 66 12.39 11.48 -1.92
C SER A 66 12.41 12.37 -3.15
N GLY A 67 12.09 11.84 -4.33
CA GLY A 67 12.26 12.52 -5.61
C GLY A 67 13.70 12.48 -6.10
N GLN A 68 13.88 12.87 -7.37
CA GLN A 68 15.17 13.11 -8.00
C GLN A 68 15.26 14.56 -8.45
N PHE A 69 16.35 15.20 -8.07
CA PHE A 69 16.64 16.59 -8.39
C PHE A 69 17.96 16.65 -9.16
N GLY A 70 17.94 17.35 -10.30
CA GLY A 70 19.10 17.51 -11.16
C GLY A 70 20.15 18.48 -10.61
N GLU A 71 21.20 18.70 -11.39
CA GLU A 71 22.38 19.50 -11.04
C GLU A 71 22.08 20.94 -10.57
N TYR A 72 20.95 21.51 -11.01
CA TYR A 72 20.52 22.85 -10.66
C TYR A 72 19.40 22.89 -9.61
N GLY A 73 19.14 21.78 -8.91
CA GLY A 73 18.02 21.65 -7.98
C GLY A 73 16.65 21.61 -8.66
N MET A 74 16.62 21.44 -9.98
CA MET A 74 15.39 21.25 -10.74
C MET A 74 14.83 19.86 -10.45
N CYS A 75 13.54 19.79 -10.11
CA CYS A 75 12.85 18.52 -9.90
C CYS A 75 12.76 17.78 -11.24
N GLU A 76 13.38 16.61 -11.33
CA GLU A 76 13.31 15.71 -12.49
C GLU A 76 12.24 14.64 -12.28
N ILE A 77 12.15 14.10 -11.06
CA ILE A 77 11.10 13.17 -10.63
C ILE A 77 10.58 13.65 -9.29
N ALA A 78 9.26 13.85 -9.19
CA ALA A 78 8.63 14.34 -7.97
C ALA A 78 8.74 13.31 -6.83
N PRO A 79 8.88 13.76 -5.57
CA PRO A 79 8.74 12.89 -4.41
C PRO A 79 7.33 12.30 -4.34
N GLY A 80 7.19 11.11 -3.78
CA GLY A 80 5.91 10.44 -3.62
C GLY A 80 6.04 9.06 -2.99
N TRP A 81 4.90 8.47 -2.64
CA TRP A 81 4.86 7.05 -2.28
C TRP A 81 4.96 6.19 -3.53
N GLU A 82 5.71 5.11 -3.42
CA GLU A 82 5.81 4.07 -4.44
C GLU A 82 5.30 2.78 -3.84
N LEU A 83 4.36 2.13 -4.54
CA LEU A 83 3.80 0.84 -4.18
C LEU A 83 4.49 -0.25 -4.98
N THR A 84 4.97 -1.26 -4.28
CA THR A 84 5.53 -2.47 -4.91
C THR A 84 4.68 -3.65 -4.47
N LEU A 85 4.01 -4.30 -5.43
CA LEU A 85 3.27 -5.54 -5.18
C LEU A 85 4.25 -6.64 -4.76
N LEU A 86 4.05 -7.20 -3.57
CA LEU A 86 4.82 -8.34 -3.06
C LEU A 86 4.10 -9.66 -3.34
N GLU A 87 2.79 -9.70 -3.10
CA GLU A 87 1.99 -10.93 -3.19
C GLU A 87 0.53 -10.61 -3.53
N HIS A 88 -0.13 -11.51 -4.27
CA HIS A 88 -1.57 -11.52 -4.49
C HIS A 88 -2.12 -12.89 -4.14
N ASN A 89 -3.18 -12.91 -3.33
CA ASN A 89 -3.92 -14.10 -2.94
C ASN A 89 -5.37 -14.01 -3.43
N ALA A 90 -5.67 -14.75 -4.50
CA ALA A 90 -7.02 -14.85 -5.06
C ALA A 90 -7.96 -15.73 -4.22
N ASP A 91 -7.44 -16.64 -3.41
CA ASP A 91 -8.20 -17.61 -2.61
C ASP A 91 -8.53 -17.08 -1.21
N TRP A 92 -8.53 -15.75 -1.03
CA TRP A 92 -8.69 -15.04 0.25
C TRP A 92 -9.98 -15.35 1.02
N MET A 93 -11.02 -15.86 0.32
CA MET A 93 -12.29 -16.30 0.93
C MET A 93 -12.34 -17.81 1.21
N THR A 94 -11.30 -18.56 0.89
CA THR A 94 -11.27 -19.99 1.18
C THR A 94 -11.10 -20.18 2.69
N PRO A 95 -12.07 -20.82 3.38
CA PRO A 95 -11.92 -21.11 4.80
C PRO A 95 -10.65 -21.94 5.01
N VAL A 96 -9.82 -21.56 5.97
CA VAL A 96 -8.70 -22.40 6.40
C VAL A 96 -9.31 -23.68 6.96
N GLU A 97 -8.97 -24.84 6.38
CA GLU A 97 -9.49 -26.14 6.83
C GLU A 97 -9.21 -26.30 8.35
N GLY A 98 -10.27 -26.24 9.16
CA GLY A 98 -10.18 -26.47 10.61
C GLY A 98 -10.75 -25.38 11.51
N GLU A 99 -11.01 -24.17 11.00
CA GLU A 99 -11.75 -23.13 11.74
C GLU A 99 -13.21 -23.12 11.30
N GLN A 100 -14.04 -23.94 11.95
CA GLN A 100 -15.48 -23.70 11.99
C GLN A 100 -15.79 -22.56 12.98
N PRO A 101 -16.82 -21.73 12.71
CA PRO A 101 -17.15 -20.55 13.50
C PRO A 101 -17.50 -20.84 14.97
#